data_AF-A0A1X1WLF2-F1
#
_entry.id   AF-A0A1X1WLF2-F1
#
_cell.length_a   1.000
_cell.length_b   1.000
_cell.length_c   1.000
_cell.angle_alpha   90.00
_cell.angle_beta   90.00
_cell.angle_gamma   90.00
#
_symmetry.space_group_name_H-M   'P 1'
#
loop_
_entity.id
_entity.type
_entity.pdbx_description
1 polymer ?
#
loop_
_entity_poly.entity_id
_entity_poly.type
_entity_poly.pdbx_seq_one_letter_code
_entity_poly.pdbx_strand_id
1 'polypeptide(L)'
;MKLAALVVAVFALGVSVFALLRTFDSEPEFTDAARTDAKNAVCSAFETVRTGVATNTNAEPPGGSDDIAGALAVSANARIALFDGGQYLLARLDPATPTELAGEVRRFANQLMDIGAAATAGVPNSDPVQAGRLQDAEAASSAISGRCR
;
A
#
# COMPACT_ATOMS: atom_id res chain seq x y z
N MET A 1 -25.07 -33.53 -33.30
CA MET A 1 -23.86 -33.18 -32.52
C MET A 1 -23.63 -31.66 -32.39
N LYS A 2 -23.63 -30.87 -33.47
CA LYS A 2 -23.35 -29.41 -33.40
C LYS A 2 -24.36 -28.58 -32.60
N LEU A 3 -25.67 -28.87 -32.73
CA LEU A 3 -26.69 -28.17 -31.93
C LEU A 3 -26.58 -28.44 -30.43
N ALA A 4 -26.31 -29.70 -30.05
CA ALA A 4 -26.15 -30.06 -28.64
C ALA A 4 -24.95 -29.33 -28.00
N ALA A 5 -23.84 -29.23 -28.73
CA ALA A 5 -22.67 -28.49 -28.26
C ALA A 5 -22.95 -26.98 -28.11
N LEU A 6 -23.72 -26.38 -29.03
CA LEU A 6 -24.10 -24.96 -28.95
C LEU A 6 -24.97 -24.68 -27.72
N VAL A 7 -25.95 -25.55 -27.45
CA VAL A 7 -26.85 -25.41 -26.29
C VAL A 7 -26.06 -25.50 -24.97
N VAL A 8 -25.13 -26.45 -24.87
CA VAL A 8 -24.26 -26.59 -23.67
C VAL A 8 -23.38 -25.36 -23.49
N ALA A 9 -22.80 -24.81 -24.55
CA ALA A 9 -21.95 -23.63 -24.48
C ALA A 9 -22.71 -22.38 -23.99
N VAL A 10 -23.93 -22.16 -24.47
CA VAL A 10 -24.77 -21.03 -24.03
C VAL A 10 -25.19 -21.18 -22.57
N PHE A 11 -25.53 -22.40 -22.14
CA PHE A 11 -25.84 -22.67 -20.73
C PHE A 11 -24.63 -22.42 -19.83
N ALA A 12 -23.44 -22.88 -20.22
CA ALA A 12 -22.22 -22.66 -19.46
C ALA A 12 -21.93 -21.15 -19.30
N LEU A 13 -22.02 -20.37 -20.39
CA LEU A 13 -21.87 -18.91 -20.35
C LEU A 13 -22.91 -18.25 -19.44
N GLY A 14 -24.17 -18.68 -19.51
CA GLY A 14 -25.23 -18.17 -18.64
C GLY A 14 -24.94 -18.41 -17.16
N VAL A 15 -24.49 -19.62 -16.80
CA VAL A 15 -24.10 -19.95 -15.42
C VAL A 15 -22.88 -19.14 -14.98
N SER A 16 -21.87 -18.97 -15.85
CA SER A 16 -20.68 -18.16 -15.53
C SER A 16 -21.03 -16.70 -15.28
N VAL A 17 -21.86 -16.10 -16.13
CA VAL A 17 -22.33 -14.72 -15.95
C VAL A 17 -23.16 -14.58 -14.68
N PHE A 18 -24.07 -15.52 -14.41
CA PHE A 18 -24.89 -15.52 -13.20
C PHE A 18 -24.04 -15.66 -11.92
N ALA A 19 -23.05 -16.56 -11.93
CA ALA A 19 -22.13 -16.74 -10.82
C ALA A 19 -21.32 -15.46 -10.55
N LEU A 20 -20.85 -14.79 -11.61
CA LEU A 20 -20.11 -13.54 -11.52
C LEU A 20 -20.98 -12.40 -10.94
N LEU A 21 -22.23 -12.29 -11.38
CA LEU A 21 -23.16 -11.29 -10.83
C LEU A 21 -23.42 -11.51 -9.34
N ARG A 22 -23.59 -12.76 -8.90
CA ARG A 22 -23.77 -13.09 -7.48
C ARG A 22 -22.57 -12.73 -6.61
N THR A 23 -21.35 -12.85 -7.14
CA THR A 23 -20.14 -12.44 -6.42
C THR A 23 -20.02 -10.93 -6.25
N PHE A 24 -20.64 -10.13 -7.14
CA PHE A 24 -20.65 -8.67 -7.00
C PHE A 24 -21.65 -8.17 -5.95
N ASP A 25 -22.76 -8.87 -5.72
CA ASP A 25 -23.78 -8.50 -4.73
C ASP A 25 -23.43 -8.93 -3.29
N SER A 26 -22.39 -9.76 -3.11
CA SER A 26 -22.04 -10.32 -1.81
C SER A 26 -20.78 -9.67 -1.25
N GLU A 27 -20.89 -8.45 -0.71
CA GLU A 27 -19.84 -7.95 0.19
C GLU A 27 -19.81 -8.82 1.45
N PRO A 28 -18.63 -9.26 1.92
CA PRO A 28 -18.56 -10.00 3.18
C PRO A 28 -19.10 -9.12 4.31
N GLU A 29 -20.16 -9.58 4.99
CA GLU A 29 -20.64 -8.90 6.18
C GLU A 29 -19.67 -9.15 7.34
N PHE A 30 -18.91 -8.12 7.70
CA PHE A 30 -18.07 -8.14 8.89
C PHE A 30 -18.85 -7.63 10.10
N THR A 31 -18.59 -8.21 11.27
CA THR A 31 -19.11 -7.68 12.53
C THR A 31 -18.46 -6.34 12.85
N ASP A 32 -19.14 -5.49 13.63
CA ASP A 32 -18.57 -4.21 14.06
C ASP A 32 -17.27 -4.39 14.86
N ALA A 33 -17.18 -5.48 15.63
CA ALA A 33 -15.96 -5.89 16.33
C ALA A 33 -14.82 -6.17 15.35
N ALA A 34 -15.07 -6.98 14.30
CA ALA A 34 -14.05 -7.28 13.29
C ALA A 34 -13.56 -6.02 12.55
N ARG A 35 -14.48 -5.09 12.22
CA ARG A 35 -14.10 -3.81 11.59
C ARG A 35 -13.26 -2.93 12.52
N THR A 36 -13.60 -2.90 13.80
CA THR A 36 -12.87 -2.14 14.82
C THR A 36 -11.47 -2.70 15.03
N ASP A 37 -11.35 -4.02 15.15
CA ASP A 37 -10.07 -4.70 15.31
C ASP A 37 -9.19 -4.50 14.07
N ALA A 38 -9.76 -4.63 12.87
CA ALA A 38 -9.07 -4.36 11.61
C ALA A 38 -8.60 -2.91 11.49
N LYS A 39 -9.42 -1.92 11.88
CA LYS A 39 -9.02 -0.51 11.96
C LYS A 39 -7.83 -0.34 12.90
N ASN A 40 -7.91 -0.88 14.11
CA ASN A 40 -6.87 -0.72 15.12
C ASN A 40 -5.54 -1.35 14.67
N ALA A 41 -5.60 -2.56 14.10
CA ALA A 41 -4.44 -3.27 13.59
C ALA A 41 -3.74 -2.49 12.46
N VAL A 42 -4.48 -2.00 11.47
CA VAL A 42 -3.88 -1.24 10.36
C VAL A 42 -3.34 0.12 10.81
N CYS A 43 -4.00 0.78 11.76
CA CYS A 43 -3.52 2.05 12.32
C CYS A 43 -2.21 1.89 13.10
N SER A 44 -2.08 0.81 13.88
CA SER A 44 -0.81 0.47 14.56
C SER A 44 0.31 0.13 13.57
N ALA A 45 -0.02 -0.64 12.51
CA ALA A 45 0.93 -0.92 11.44
C ALA A 45 1.38 0.36 10.71
N PHE A 46 0.45 1.27 10.44
CA PHE A 46 0.74 2.58 9.85
C PHE A 46 1.68 3.41 10.72
N GLU A 47 1.46 3.49 12.03
CA GLU A 47 2.33 4.23 12.94
C GLU A 47 3.77 3.67 12.93
N THR A 48 3.90 2.34 12.93
CA THR A 48 5.19 1.65 12.84
C THR A 48 5.91 2.03 11.55
N VAL A 49 5.23 1.94 10.41
CA VAL A 49 5.80 2.24 9.09
C VAL A 49 6.14 3.72 8.95
N ARG A 50 5.24 4.63 9.35
CA ARG A 50 5.48 6.07 9.31
C ARG A 50 6.71 6.44 10.15
N THR A 51 6.86 5.87 11.34
CA THR A 51 8.02 6.10 12.21
C THR A 51 9.30 5.53 11.59
N GLY A 52 9.25 4.31 11.05
CA GLY A 52 10.37 3.66 10.40
C GLY A 52 10.87 4.43 9.17
N VAL A 53 9.95 4.87 8.32
CA VAL A 53 10.26 5.69 7.15
C VAL A 53 10.88 7.01 7.60
N ALA A 54 10.25 7.75 8.52
CA ALA A 54 10.78 9.03 8.99
C ALA A 54 12.19 8.89 9.60
N THR A 55 12.42 7.85 10.40
CA THR A 55 13.73 7.59 11.01
C THR A 55 14.81 7.35 9.96
N ASN A 56 14.53 6.49 8.99
CA ASN A 56 15.56 6.06 8.03
C ASN A 56 15.78 7.05 6.89
N THR A 57 14.78 7.84 6.50
CA THR A 57 14.92 8.85 5.43
C THR A 57 15.56 10.16 5.91
N ASN A 58 15.61 10.39 7.23
CA ASN A 58 16.26 11.56 7.85
C ASN A 58 17.56 11.20 8.58
N ALA A 59 18.05 9.97 8.46
CA ALA A 59 19.28 9.54 9.11
C ALA A 59 20.52 10.19 8.45
N GLU A 60 21.45 10.64 9.29
CA GLU A 60 22.73 11.18 8.84
C GLU A 60 23.85 10.12 8.97
N PRO A 61 24.89 10.18 8.13
CA PRO A 61 26.05 9.29 8.25
C PRO A 61 26.74 9.48 9.61
N PRO A 62 27.05 8.40 10.35
CA PRO A 62 27.68 8.52 11.68
C PRO A 62 29.03 9.23 11.65
N GLY A 63 29.80 9.10 10.56
CA GLY A 63 31.08 9.78 10.37
C GLY A 63 30.99 11.19 9.77
N GLY A 64 29.79 11.76 9.61
CA GLY A 64 29.60 13.08 9.02
C GLY A 64 29.66 13.09 7.48
N SER A 65 29.81 14.28 6.89
CA SER A 65 29.71 14.48 5.43
C SER A 65 30.76 13.74 4.60
N ASP A 66 31.92 13.47 5.18
CA ASP A 66 33.03 12.80 4.48
C ASP A 66 32.94 11.26 4.58
N ASP A 67 31.99 10.73 5.34
CA ASP A 67 31.73 9.30 5.47
C ASP A 67 30.87 8.79 4.32
N ILE A 68 31.52 8.56 3.17
CA ILE A 68 30.87 8.06 1.96
C ILE A 68 30.20 6.70 2.18
N ALA A 69 30.83 5.83 2.98
CA ALA A 69 30.27 4.51 3.28
C ALA A 69 29.00 4.64 4.14
N GLY A 70 29.03 5.51 5.16
CA GLY A 70 27.86 5.85 5.97
C GLY A 70 26.75 6.49 5.14
N ALA A 71 27.07 7.41 4.23
CA ALA A 71 26.10 8.04 3.32
C ALA A 71 25.40 7.01 2.42
N LEU A 72 26.14 6.06 1.88
CA LEU A 72 25.56 4.96 1.09
C LEU A 72 24.68 4.05 1.98
N ALA A 73 25.11 3.76 3.21
CA ALA A 73 24.37 2.92 4.14
C ALA A 73 23.04 3.55 4.58
N VAL A 74 23.02 4.83 4.98
CA VAL A 74 21.78 5.53 5.36
C VAL A 74 20.83 5.66 4.16
N SER A 75 21.35 5.94 2.96
CA SER A 75 20.55 5.96 1.73
C SER A 75 19.96 4.59 1.39
N ALA A 76 20.72 3.51 1.57
CA ALA A 76 20.21 2.15 1.40
C ALA A 76 19.11 1.82 2.40
N ASN A 77 19.30 2.15 3.68
CA ASN A 77 18.28 1.94 4.72
C ASN A 77 17.02 2.76 4.47
N ALA A 78 17.13 3.99 3.98
CA ALA A 78 15.98 4.80 3.57
C ALA A 78 15.16 4.08 2.48
N ARG A 79 15.81 3.55 1.45
CA ARG A 79 15.15 2.80 0.36
C ARG A 79 14.50 1.52 0.87
N ILE A 80 15.17 0.79 1.76
CA ILE A 80 14.63 -0.41 2.40
C ILE A 80 13.40 -0.06 3.23
N ALA A 81 13.44 0.98 4.06
CA ALA A 81 12.31 1.39 4.90
C ALA A 81 11.07 1.78 4.06
N LEU A 82 11.28 2.46 2.92
CA LEU A 82 10.21 2.78 1.98
C LEU A 82 9.58 1.50 1.38
N PHE A 83 10.40 0.59 0.88
CA PHE A 83 9.91 -0.64 0.24
C PHE A 83 9.27 -1.60 1.25
N ASP A 84 9.98 -1.92 2.34
CA ASP A 84 9.51 -2.81 3.40
C ASP A 84 8.25 -2.23 4.06
N GLY A 85 8.22 -0.93 4.34
CA GLY A 85 7.06 -0.26 4.91
C GLY A 85 5.81 -0.36 4.03
N GLY A 86 5.94 -0.15 2.72
CA GLY A 86 4.84 -0.34 1.78
C GLY A 86 4.33 -1.78 1.75
N GLN A 87 5.25 -2.75 1.60
CA GLN A 87 4.91 -4.17 1.58
C GLN A 87 4.28 -4.64 2.90
N TYR A 88 4.78 -4.17 4.04
CA TYR A 88 4.29 -4.49 5.37
C TYR A 88 2.83 -4.07 5.56
N LEU A 89 2.47 -2.87 5.09
CA LEU A 89 1.09 -2.36 5.15
C LEU A 89 0.15 -3.16 4.25
N LEU A 90 0.55 -3.42 3.00
CA LEU A 90 -0.28 -4.18 2.07
C LEU A 90 -0.53 -5.61 2.57
N ALA A 91 0.49 -6.24 3.15
CA ALA A 91 0.40 -7.60 3.69
C ALA A 91 -0.49 -7.71 4.95
N ARG A 92 -0.76 -6.59 5.63
CA ARG A 92 -1.57 -6.53 6.87
C ARG A 92 -2.92 -5.86 6.70
N LEU A 93 -3.26 -5.50 5.47
CA LEU A 93 -4.54 -4.87 5.20
C LEU A 93 -5.65 -5.92 5.24
N ASP A 94 -6.44 -5.87 6.32
CA ASP A 94 -7.53 -6.80 6.56
C ASP A 94 -8.76 -6.45 5.69
N PRO A 95 -9.46 -7.43 5.09
CA PRO A 95 -10.70 -7.18 4.35
C PRO A 95 -11.80 -6.45 5.15
N ALA A 96 -11.80 -6.56 6.48
CA ALA A 96 -12.71 -5.87 7.37
C ALA A 96 -12.32 -4.40 7.65
N THR A 97 -11.13 -3.94 7.22
CA THR A 97 -10.73 -2.53 7.34
C THR A 97 -11.74 -1.64 6.59
N PRO A 98 -12.23 -0.54 7.19
CA PRO A 98 -13.13 0.38 6.51
C PRO A 98 -12.59 0.84 5.14
N THR A 99 -13.43 0.77 4.10
CA THR A 99 -13.01 0.92 2.69
C THR A 99 -12.21 2.18 2.43
N GLU A 100 -12.60 3.32 3.01
CA GLU A 100 -11.87 4.59 2.84
C GLU A 100 -10.48 4.56 3.49
N LEU A 101 -10.35 3.97 4.68
CA LEU A 101 -9.05 3.81 5.35
C LEU A 101 -8.17 2.83 4.56
N ALA A 102 -8.73 1.72 4.11
CA ALA A 102 -8.02 0.76 3.29
C ALA A 102 -7.55 1.35 1.96
N GLY A 103 -8.34 2.24 1.35
CA GLY A 103 -7.97 3.00 0.16
C GLY A 103 -6.73 3.86 0.38
N GLU A 104 -6.73 4.68 1.43
CA GLU A 104 -5.58 5.55 1.74
C GLU A 104 -4.34 4.75 2.16
N VAL A 105 -4.50 3.64 2.89
CA VAL A 105 -3.37 2.76 3.25
C VAL A 105 -2.72 2.15 2.00
N ARG A 106 -3.52 1.66 1.03
CA ARG A 106 -2.98 1.17 -0.26
C ARG A 106 -2.28 2.27 -1.02
N ARG A 107 -2.88 3.47 -1.09
CA ARG A 107 -2.28 4.64 -1.76
C ARG A 107 -0.94 4.99 -1.13
N PHE A 108 -0.88 5.14 0.19
CA PHE A 108 0.35 5.46 0.91
C PHE A 108 1.42 4.38 0.69
N ALA A 109 1.07 3.10 0.86
CA ALA A 109 2.00 1.99 0.69
C ALA A 109 2.60 1.93 -0.72
N ASN A 110 1.77 2.09 -1.76
CA ASN A 110 2.23 2.13 -3.14
C ASN A 110 3.14 3.34 -3.41
N GLN A 111 2.80 4.52 -2.87
CA GLN A 111 3.67 5.70 -3.00
C GLN A 111 5.04 5.48 -2.35
N LEU A 112 5.11 4.86 -1.17
CA LEU A 112 6.40 4.53 -0.54
C LEU A 112 7.25 3.65 -1.45
N MET A 113 6.66 2.59 -2.01
CA MET A 113 7.37 1.67 -2.92
C MET A 113 7.83 2.37 -4.20
N ASP A 114 6.99 3.20 -4.81
CA ASP A 114 7.32 3.96 -6.02
C ASP A 114 8.43 5.00 -5.77
N ILE A 115 8.40 5.70 -4.63
CA ILE A 115 9.45 6.62 -4.19
C ILE A 115 10.76 5.85 -4.02
N GLY A 116 10.74 4.72 -3.32
CA GLY A 116 11.91 3.88 -3.07
C GLY A 116 12.51 3.30 -4.35
N ALA A 117 11.67 2.84 -5.27
CA ALA A 117 12.08 2.32 -6.58
C ALA A 117 12.77 3.41 -7.42
N ALA A 118 12.17 4.60 -7.51
CA ALA A 118 12.75 5.71 -8.26
C ALA A 118 14.05 6.24 -7.63
N ALA A 119 14.12 6.33 -6.30
CA ALA A 119 15.35 6.70 -5.59
C ALA A 119 16.47 5.66 -5.78
N THR A 120 16.11 4.38 -5.95
CA THR A 120 17.06 3.31 -6.29
C THR A 120 17.56 3.44 -7.73
N ALA A 121 16.68 3.88 -8.65
CA ALA A 121 17.04 4.19 -10.04
C ALA A 121 17.82 5.53 -10.19
N GLY A 122 18.09 6.25 -9.10
CA GLY A 122 18.86 7.49 -9.10
C GLY A 122 18.05 8.75 -9.42
N VAL A 123 16.71 8.68 -9.37
CA VAL A 123 15.85 9.86 -9.55
C VAL A 123 15.96 10.76 -8.31
N PRO A 124 16.34 12.04 -8.45
CA PRO A 124 16.43 12.96 -7.32
C PRO A 124 15.05 13.46 -6.89
N ASN A 125 14.93 13.91 -5.63
CA ASN A 125 13.68 14.50 -5.12
C ASN A 125 13.28 15.82 -5.80
N SER A 126 14.21 16.48 -6.49
CA SER A 126 13.95 17.67 -7.30
C SER A 126 13.31 17.36 -8.65
N ASP A 127 13.28 16.09 -9.07
CA ASP A 127 12.52 15.67 -10.25
C ASP A 127 11.02 15.91 -9.99
N PRO A 128 10.28 16.55 -10.92
CA PRO A 128 8.87 16.90 -10.69
C PRO A 128 7.96 15.70 -10.41
N VAL A 129 8.23 14.54 -11.02
CA VAL A 129 7.43 13.33 -10.82
C VAL A 129 7.70 12.77 -9.42
N GLN A 130 8.98 12.74 -9.02
CA GLN A 130 9.36 12.29 -7.69
C GLN A 130 8.83 13.23 -6.59
N ALA A 131 8.89 14.55 -6.81
CA ALA A 131 8.32 15.54 -5.90
C ALA A 131 6.80 15.36 -5.75
N GLY A 132 6.09 15.06 -6.84
CA GLY A 132 4.66 14.73 -6.80
C GLY A 132 4.36 13.50 -5.94
N ARG A 133 5.14 12.43 -6.08
CA ARG A 133 4.99 11.22 -5.24
C ARG A 133 5.18 11.51 -3.75
N LEU A 134 6.18 12.34 -3.41
CA LEU A 134 6.42 12.75 -2.02
C LEU A 134 5.22 13.52 -1.45
N GLN A 135 4.63 14.43 -2.23
CA GLN A 135 3.43 15.17 -1.83
C GLN A 135 2.21 14.24 -1.67
N ASP A 136 2.04 13.28 -2.59
CA ASP A 136 0.97 12.28 -2.53
C ASP A 136 1.10 11.36 -1.32
N ALA A 137 2.32 10.93 -1.00
CA ALA A 137 2.60 10.13 0.20
C ALA A 137 2.27 10.90 1.48
N GLU A 138 2.63 12.18 1.56
CA GLU A 138 2.29 13.04 2.70
C GLU A 138 0.78 13.25 2.84
N ALA A 139 0.09 13.49 1.72
CA ALA A 139 -1.36 13.63 1.71
C ALA A 139 -2.06 12.34 2.18
N ALA A 140 -1.64 11.17 1.70
CA ALA A 140 -2.18 9.89 2.12
C ALA A 140 -1.87 9.60 3.61
N SER A 141 -0.64 9.86 4.06
CA SER A 141 -0.23 9.76 5.47
C SER A 141 -1.10 10.62 6.40
N SER A 142 -1.38 11.86 5.99
CA SER A 142 -2.26 12.77 6.72
C SER A 142 -3.70 12.27 6.76
N ALA A 143 -4.22 11.75 5.65
CA ALA A 143 -5.56 11.17 5.58
C ALA A 143 -5.71 9.93 6.48
N ILE A 144 -4.73 9.02 6.47
CA ILE A 144 -4.71 7.85 7.36
C ILE A 144 -4.68 8.30 8.82
N SER A 145 -3.80 9.26 9.15
CA SER A 145 -3.68 9.79 10.51
C SER A 145 -5.00 10.38 11.02
N GLY A 146 -5.75 11.09 10.16
CA GLY A 146 -7.07 11.62 10.52
C GLY A 146 -8.11 10.52 10.78
N ARG A 147 -8.03 9.40 10.06
CA ARG A 147 -8.94 8.25 10.16
C ARG A 147 -8.58 7.30 11.31
N CYS A 148 -7.32 7.29 11.72
CA CYS A 148 -6.80 6.48 12.83
C CYS A 148 -6.94 7.14 14.20
N ARG A 149 -7.40 8.39 14.25
CA ARG A 149 -7.86 9.04 15.48
C ARG A 149 -9.25 8.54 15.91
#